data_AF-A0A7X7LVI9-F1
#
_entry.id   AF-A0A7X7LVI9-F1
#
_cell.length_a   1.000
_cell.length_b   1.000
_cell.length_c   1.000
_cell.angle_alpha   90.00
_cell.angle_beta   90.00
_cell.angle_gamma   90.00
#
_symmetry.space_group_name_H-M   'P 1'
#
loop_
_entity.id
_entity.type
_entity.pdbx_description
1 polymer ?
#
loop_
_entity_poly.entity_id
_entity_poly.type
_entity_poly.pdbx_seq_one_letter_code
_entity_poly.pdbx_strand_id
1 'polypeptide(L)'
;AAVIAVISVWTPLAHPEIAARWLGWPNTLWFAPVPVLVVATVWQLLKRLDGAPDASPFVLTLCLVFLGYSGLGISIWPNVIPPSITIWEAAAPAQSLSFALVGALLIIPLILIYTAWGYYVFRGKVDASQGYH
;
A
#
# COMPACT_ATOMS: atom_id res chain seq x y z
N ALA A 1 -16.69 -1.19 5.49
CA ALA A 1 -16.95 -2.43 4.73
C ALA A 1 -17.90 -2.20 3.55
N ALA A 2 -19.13 -1.70 3.78
CA ALA A 2 -20.12 -1.48 2.72
C ALA A 2 -19.63 -0.58 1.57
N VAL A 3 -18.98 0.55 1.88
CA VAL A 3 -18.41 1.45 0.86
C VAL A 3 -17.34 0.77 0.00
N ILE A 4 -16.48 -0.06 0.62
CA ILE A 4 -15.43 -0.80 -0.11
C ILE A 4 -16.06 -1.83 -1.04
N ALA A 5 -17.07 -2.57 -0.58
CA ALA A 5 -17.80 -3.54 -1.40
C ALA A 5 -18.48 -2.87 -2.61
N VAL A 6 -19.13 -1.72 -2.40
CA VAL A 6 -19.76 -0.95 -3.48
C VAL A 6 -18.72 -0.47 -4.48
N ILE A 7 -17.59 0.09 -4.03
CA ILE A 7 -16.53 0.56 -4.92
C ILE A 7 -15.88 -0.61 -5.67
N SER A 8 -15.65 -1.76 -5.02
CA SER A 8 -15.08 -2.96 -5.66
C SER A 8 -15.96 -3.51 -6.79
N VAL A 9 -17.29 -3.35 -6.70
CA VAL A 9 -18.21 -3.73 -7.77
C VAL A 9 -18.33 -2.63 -8.83
N TRP A 10 -18.38 -1.36 -8.41
CA TRP A 10 -18.52 -0.22 -9.31
C TRP A 10 -17.29 -0.02 -10.21
N THR A 11 -16.09 -0.16 -9.66
CA THR A 11 -14.82 0.11 -10.37
C THR A 11 -14.67 -0.69 -11.66
N PRO A 12 -14.87 -2.03 -11.69
CA PRO A 12 -14.83 -2.79 -12.93
C PRO A 12 -15.98 -2.49 -13.89
N LEU A 13 -17.15 -2.06 -13.38
CA LEU A 13 -18.28 -1.66 -14.23
C LEU A 13 -18.05 -0.31 -14.92
N ALA A 14 -17.38 0.62 -14.23
CA ALA A 14 -17.08 1.95 -14.76
C ALA A 14 -15.86 1.96 -15.69
N HIS A 15 -14.90 1.05 -15.48
CA HIS A 15 -13.66 1.00 -16.24
C HIS A 15 -13.42 -0.41 -16.84
N PRO A 16 -13.95 -0.68 -18.05
CA PRO A 16 -13.83 -1.99 -18.69
C PRO A 16 -12.38 -2.41 -18.95
N GLU A 17 -11.45 -1.47 -19.12
CA GLU A 17 -10.01 -1.77 -19.24
C GLU A 17 -9.41 -2.32 -17.94
N ILE A 18 -9.83 -1.78 -16.79
CA ILE A 18 -9.44 -2.28 -15.47
C ILE A 18 -10.07 -3.65 -15.24
N ALA A 19 -11.34 -3.83 -15.62
CA ALA A 19 -12.01 -5.13 -15.55
C ALA A 19 -11.30 -6.19 -16.41
N ALA A 20 -10.93 -5.86 -17.65
CA ALA A 20 -10.21 -6.78 -18.53
C ALA A 20 -8.82 -7.16 -17.97
N ARG A 21 -8.14 -6.25 -17.27
CA ARG A 21 -6.86 -6.55 -16.61
C ARG A 21 -7.00 -7.47 -15.41
N TRP A 22 -7.99 -7.22 -14.56
CA TRP A 22 -8.16 -7.92 -13.29
C TRP A 22 -8.95 -9.23 -13.45
N LEU A 23 -9.97 -9.24 -14.29
CA LEU A 23 -10.90 -10.37 -14.51
C LEU A 23 -10.65 -11.11 -15.83
N GLY A 24 -9.70 -10.64 -16.66
CA GLY A 24 -9.30 -11.33 -17.88
C GLY A 24 -8.47 -12.57 -17.59
N TRP A 25 -8.78 -13.67 -18.28
CA TRP A 25 -7.98 -14.89 -18.23
C TRP A 25 -6.72 -14.75 -19.11
N PRO A 26 -5.51 -15.14 -18.63
CA PRO A 26 -5.16 -15.76 -17.35
C PRO A 26 -4.70 -14.76 -16.26
N ASN A 27 -4.70 -13.47 -16.54
CA ASN A 27 -4.21 -12.40 -15.65
C ASN A 27 -4.86 -12.42 -14.26
N THR A 28 -6.12 -12.85 -14.17
CA THR A 28 -6.81 -13.01 -12.88
C THR A 28 -6.06 -13.90 -11.90
N LEU A 29 -5.41 -14.98 -12.35
CA LEU A 29 -4.63 -15.84 -11.44
C LEU A 29 -3.40 -15.13 -10.88
N TRP A 30 -2.75 -14.31 -11.70
CA TRP A 30 -1.55 -13.56 -11.30
C TRP A 30 -1.88 -12.39 -10.37
N PHE A 31 -3.05 -11.77 -10.54
CA PHE A 31 -3.45 -10.58 -9.78
C PHE A 31 -4.41 -10.87 -8.62
N ALA A 32 -5.07 -12.03 -8.57
CA ALA A 32 -5.93 -12.46 -7.46
C ALA A 32 -5.28 -12.47 -6.06
N PRO A 33 -3.96 -12.72 -5.89
CA PRO A 33 -3.35 -12.67 -4.56
C PRO A 33 -3.54 -11.32 -3.85
N VAL A 34 -3.53 -10.20 -4.59
CA VAL A 34 -3.66 -8.86 -4.01
C VAL A 34 -5.03 -8.63 -3.32
N PRO A 35 -6.19 -8.80 -3.98
CA PRO A 35 -7.49 -8.62 -3.36
C PRO A 35 -7.75 -9.65 -2.25
N VAL A 36 -7.24 -10.88 -2.38
CA VAL A 36 -7.31 -11.88 -1.32
C VAL A 36 -6.56 -11.41 -0.07
N LEU A 37 -5.33 -10.91 -0.24
CA LEU A 37 -4.55 -10.35 0.86
C LEU A 37 -5.21 -9.12 1.47
N VAL A 38 -5.82 -8.24 0.67
CA VAL A 38 -6.57 -7.08 1.18
C VAL A 38 -7.71 -7.52 2.08
N VAL A 39 -8.53 -8.47 1.64
CA VAL A 39 -9.65 -8.99 2.43
C VAL A 39 -9.14 -9.64 3.72
N ALA A 40 -8.06 -10.43 3.64
CA ALA A 40 -7.44 -11.05 4.80
C ALA A 40 -6.91 -10.01 5.80
N THR A 41 -6.21 -8.97 5.33
CA THR A 41 -5.67 -7.89 6.18
C THR A 41 -6.80 -7.09 6.83
N VAL A 42 -7.86 -6.74 6.10
CA VAL A 42 -9.03 -6.03 6.67
C VAL A 42 -9.73 -6.90 7.71
N TRP A 43 -9.93 -8.19 7.45
CA TRP A 43 -10.55 -9.09 8.40
C TRP A 43 -9.74 -9.24 9.69
N GLN A 44 -8.41 -9.37 9.58
CA GLN A 44 -7.53 -9.41 10.74
C GLN A 44 -7.53 -8.08 11.50
N LEU A 45 -7.57 -6.94 10.79
CA LEU A 45 -7.63 -5.62 11.41
C LEU A 45 -8.92 -5.46 12.23
N LEU A 46 -10.08 -5.82 11.66
CA LEU A 46 -11.38 -5.79 12.34
C LEU A 46 -11.40 -6.67 13.59
N LYS A 47 -10.77 -7.85 13.55
CA LYS A 47 -10.67 -8.73 14.72
C LYS A 47 -9.75 -8.20 15.83
N ARG A 48 -8.73 -7.41 15.46
CA ARG A 48 -7.71 -6.90 16.40
C ARG A 48 -8.05 -5.54 16.99
N LEU A 49 -9.04 -4.84 16.42
CA LEU A 49 -9.53 -3.54 16.92
C LEU A 49 -10.14 -3.65 18.32
N ASP A 50 -10.83 -4.75 18.63
CA ASP A 50 -11.44 -4.98 19.96
C ASP A 50 -10.47 -5.66 20.96
N GLY A 51 -9.21 -5.88 20.56
CA GLY A 51 -8.20 -6.61 21.32
C GLY A 51 -7.34 -5.73 22.24
N ALA A 52 -6.42 -6.36 22.95
CA ALA A 52 -5.44 -5.68 23.80
C ALA A 52 -4.54 -4.71 22.99
N PRO A 53 -4.03 -3.63 23.61
CA PRO A 53 -3.15 -2.66 22.95
C PRO A 53 -1.82 -3.33 22.55
N ASP A 54 -1.71 -3.62 21.25
CA ASP A 54 -0.55 -4.22 20.60
C ASP A 54 -0.29 -3.53 19.25
N ALA A 55 0.91 -3.66 18.68
CA ALA A 55 1.30 -3.01 17.43
C ALA A 55 0.61 -3.59 16.18
N SER A 56 -0.17 -4.67 16.34
CA SER A 56 -0.79 -5.39 15.21
C SER A 56 -1.74 -4.54 14.35
N PRO A 57 -2.62 -3.65 14.86
CA PRO A 57 -3.48 -2.82 14.01
C PRO A 57 -2.66 -1.83 13.16
N PHE A 58 -1.55 -1.31 13.69
CA PHE A 58 -0.66 -0.42 12.96
C PHE A 58 0.02 -1.14 11.79
N VAL A 59 0.62 -2.31 12.04
CA VAL A 59 1.28 -3.12 10.99
C VAL A 59 0.27 -3.55 9.92
N LEU A 60 -0.92 -4.01 10.32
CA LEU A 60 -1.98 -4.38 9.38
C LEU A 60 -2.44 -3.20 8.53
N THR A 61 -2.51 -2.00 9.11
CA THR A 61 -2.82 -0.78 8.35
C THR A 61 -1.73 -0.44 7.34
N LEU A 62 -0.45 -0.56 7.72
CA LEU A 62 0.67 -0.40 6.78
C LEU A 62 0.60 -1.41 5.63
N CYS A 63 0.32 -2.69 5.93
CA CYS A 63 0.11 -3.72 4.92
C CYS A 63 -1.06 -3.37 3.99
N LEU A 64 -2.17 -2.87 4.53
CA LEU A 64 -3.34 -2.50 3.74
C LEU A 64 -3.03 -1.34 2.78
N VAL A 65 -2.31 -0.31 3.25
CA VAL A 65 -1.85 0.81 2.42
C VAL A 65 -0.92 0.31 1.31
N PHE A 66 0.04 -0.55 1.65
CA PHE A 66 0.96 -1.15 0.67
C PHE A 66 0.24 -1.95 -0.42
N LEU A 67 -0.73 -2.79 -0.03
CA LEU A 67 -1.55 -3.56 -0.97
C LEU A 67 -2.41 -2.65 -1.87
N GLY A 68 -2.95 -1.56 -1.31
CA GLY A 68 -3.68 -0.55 -2.06
C GLY A 68 -2.83 0.12 -3.14
N TYR A 69 -1.61 0.55 -2.80
CA TYR A 69 -0.67 1.12 -3.78
C TYR A 69 -0.23 0.10 -4.83
N SER A 70 -0.07 -1.17 -4.45
CA SER A 70 0.25 -2.25 -5.40
C SER A 70 -0.90 -2.47 -6.39
N GLY A 71 -2.16 -2.45 -5.93
CA GLY A 71 -3.34 -2.54 -6.80
C GLY A 71 -3.44 -1.36 -7.79
N LEU A 72 -3.12 -0.15 -7.35
CA LEU A 72 -3.00 1.01 -8.23
C LEU A 72 -1.89 0.81 -9.27
N GLY A 73 -0.71 0.38 -8.85
CA GLY A 73 0.42 0.11 -9.75
C GLY A 73 0.07 -0.89 -10.85
N ILE A 74 -0.55 -2.02 -10.49
CA ILE A 74 -1.01 -3.05 -11.44
C ILE A 74 -2.04 -2.48 -12.44
N SER A 75 -2.92 -1.59 -11.96
CA SER A 75 -3.99 -1.05 -12.80
C SER A 75 -3.48 -0.08 -13.86
N ILE A 76 -2.41 0.67 -13.59
CA ILE A 76 -1.89 1.72 -14.48
C ILE A 76 -0.75 1.16 -15.37
N TRP A 77 0.03 0.20 -14.88
CA TRP A 77 1.13 -0.46 -15.61
C TRP A 77 0.73 -0.92 -17.03
N PRO A 78 1.54 -0.73 -18.10
CA PRO A 78 2.87 -0.12 -18.13
C PRO A 78 2.85 1.40 -18.29
N ASN A 79 1.67 2.01 -18.24
CA ASN A 79 1.52 3.45 -18.35
C ASN A 79 1.77 4.08 -16.98
N VAL A 80 2.27 5.31 -16.98
CA VAL A 80 2.31 6.16 -15.78
C VAL A 80 1.22 7.23 -15.84
N ILE A 81 0.90 7.69 -17.05
CA ILE A 81 -0.24 8.57 -17.34
C ILE A 81 -1.04 7.92 -18.47
N PRO A 82 -2.12 7.17 -18.16
CA PRO A 82 -2.95 6.55 -19.18
C PRO A 82 -3.66 7.58 -20.08
N PRO A 83 -3.87 7.28 -21.37
CA PRO A 83 -3.43 6.08 -22.10
C PRO A 83 -2.06 6.23 -22.78
N SER A 84 -1.47 7.43 -22.80
CA SER A 84 -0.47 7.81 -23.80
C SER A 84 0.99 7.82 -23.35
N ILE A 85 1.28 7.83 -22.04
CA ILE A 85 2.66 7.93 -21.54
C ILE A 85 3.03 6.68 -20.77
N THR A 86 3.95 5.91 -21.34
CA THR A 86 4.54 4.72 -20.73
C THR A 86 5.60 5.08 -19.68
N ILE A 87 5.91 4.15 -18.78
CA ILE A 87 7.01 4.32 -17.81
C ILE A 87 8.36 4.56 -18.48
N TRP A 88 8.54 4.09 -19.72
CA TRP A 88 9.79 4.18 -20.46
C TRP A 88 9.94 5.54 -21.14
N GLU A 89 8.85 6.10 -21.66
CA GLU A 89 8.82 7.45 -22.24
C GLU A 89 8.93 8.53 -21.16
N ALA A 90 8.39 8.27 -19.98
CA ALA A 90 8.53 9.16 -18.83
C ALA A 90 9.89 9.00 -18.11
N ALA A 91 10.73 8.04 -18.51
CA ALA A 91 11.99 7.78 -17.82
C ALA A 91 13.01 8.88 -18.11
N ALA A 92 13.67 9.35 -17.05
CA ALA A 92 14.83 10.22 -17.18
C ALA A 92 16.04 9.47 -17.81
N PRO A 93 17.08 10.18 -18.29
CA PRO A 93 18.28 9.55 -18.80
C PRO A 93 18.89 8.55 -17.79
N ALA A 94 19.44 7.45 -18.30
CA ALA A 94 19.93 6.34 -17.47
C ALA A 94 20.97 6.77 -16.42
N GLN A 95 21.81 7.77 -16.74
CA GLN A 95 22.81 8.31 -15.81
C GLN A 95 22.18 9.08 -14.63
N SER A 96 21.08 9.80 -14.86
CA SER A 96 20.34 10.47 -13.79
C SER A 96 19.58 9.47 -12.93
N LEU A 97 18.99 8.43 -13.54
CA LEU A 97 18.31 7.35 -12.82
C LEU A 97 19.28 6.53 -11.97
N SER A 98 20.48 6.21 -12.47
CA SER A 98 21.48 5.48 -11.70
C SER A 98 22.00 6.29 -10.51
N PHE A 99 22.21 7.60 -10.68
CA PHE A 99 22.52 8.49 -9.57
C PHE A 99 21.39 8.52 -8.52
N ALA A 100 20.14 8.68 -8.96
CA ALA A 100 18.97 8.67 -8.07
C ALA A 100 18.82 7.31 -7.34
N LEU A 101 19.11 6.19 -8.01
CA LEU A 101 19.06 4.86 -7.43
C LEU A 101 20.08 4.70 -6.29
N VAL A 102 21.32 5.15 -6.49
CA VAL A 102 22.35 5.14 -5.43
C VAL A 102 21.89 5.98 -4.23
N GLY A 103 21.37 7.18 -4.49
CA GLY A 103 20.78 8.03 -3.44
C GLY A 103 19.65 7.33 -2.69
N ALA A 104 18.70 6.72 -3.41
CA ALA A 104 17.57 6.01 -2.83
C ALA A 104 18.00 4.81 -1.97
N LEU A 105 19.00 4.05 -2.42
CA LEU A 105 19.54 2.90 -1.68
C LEU A 105 20.19 3.27 -0.36
N LEU A 106 20.68 4.51 -0.20
CA LEU A 106 21.26 4.99 1.05
C LEU A 106 20.22 5.72 1.91
N ILE A 107 19.43 6.60 1.29
CA ILE A 107 18.50 7.49 1.99
C ILE A 107 17.29 6.71 2.52
N ILE A 108 16.72 5.78 1.74
CA ILE A 108 15.52 5.04 2.16
C ILE A 108 15.81 4.22 3.43
N PRO A 109 16.88 3.40 3.51
CA PRO A 109 17.18 2.67 4.75
C PRO A 109 17.43 3.59 5.93
N LEU A 110 18.11 4.73 5.74
CA LEU A 110 18.36 5.70 6.80
C LEU A 110 17.06 6.30 7.34
N ILE A 111 16.13 6.70 6.47
CA ILE A 111 14.80 7.19 6.86
C ILE A 111 14.04 6.11 7.64
N LEU A 112 14.06 4.86 7.17
CA LEU A 112 13.37 3.76 7.84
C LEU A 112 13.96 3.46 9.22
N ILE A 113 15.28 3.46 9.36
CA ILE A 113 15.97 3.27 10.65
C ILE A 113 15.59 4.40 11.61
N TYR A 114 15.69 5.66 11.16
CA TYR A 114 15.35 6.82 12.00
C TYR A 114 13.88 6.79 12.43
N THR A 115 12.98 6.47 11.51
CA THR A 115 11.54 6.37 11.79
C THR A 115 11.25 5.24 12.78
N ALA A 116 11.82 4.05 12.57
CA ALA A 116 11.68 2.91 13.48
C ALA A 116 12.26 3.20 14.87
N TRP A 117 13.41 3.87 14.93
CA TRP A 117 14.01 4.32 16.18
C TRP A 117 13.11 5.31 16.91
N GLY A 118 12.51 6.27 16.20
CA GLY A 118 11.53 7.20 16.76
C GLY A 118 10.35 6.47 17.42
N TYR A 119 9.73 5.53 16.72
CA TYR A 119 8.66 4.69 17.30
C TYR A 119 9.14 3.86 18.49
N TYR A 120 10.37 3.33 18.45
CA TYR A 120 10.93 2.56 19.55
C TYR A 120 11.16 3.41 20.81
N VAL A 121 11.72 4.63 20.65
CA VAL A 121 11.96 5.56 21.76
C VAL A 121 10.64 6.04 22.36
N PHE A 122 9.62 6.32 21.54
CA PHE A 122 8.32 6.83 21.99
C PHE A 122 7.26 5.76 22.24
N ARG A 123 7.63 4.47 22.38
CA ARG A 123 6.67 3.38 22.66
C ARG A 123 6.09 3.40 24.09
N GLY A 124 6.55 4.32 24.94
CA GLY A 124 6.06 4.45 26.30
C GLY A 124 4.56 4.74 26.31
N LYS A 125 3.79 3.95 27.07
CA LYS A 125 2.35 4.21 27.26
C LYS A 125 2.21 5.50 28.07
N VAL A 126 1.45 6.46 27.57
CA VAL A 126 1.13 7.68 28.32
C VAL A 126 0.19 7.30 29.46
N ASP A 127 0.66 7.43 30.69
CA ASP A 127 -0.15 7.21 31.88
C ASP A 127 -1.07 8.43 32.08
N ALA A 128 -2.38 8.21 32.02
CA ALA A 128 -3.38 9.26 32.18
C ALA A 128 -3.37 9.89 33.59
N SER A 129 -2.71 9.26 34.58
CA SER A 129 -2.58 9.77 35.96
C SER A 129 -1.45 10.79 36.16
N GLN A 130 -0.57 10.98 35.18
CA GLN A 130 0.57 11.91 35.25
C GLN A 130 0.24 13.35 34.80
N GLY A 131 -1.04 13.64 34.55
CA GLY A 131 -1.49 14.89 33.94
C GLY A 131 -2.67 15.53 34.64
N TYR A 132 -2.69 15.62 35.97
CA TYR A 132 -3.53 16.57 36.72
C TYR A 132 -2.90 16.79 38.10
N HIS A 133 -2.20 17.92 38.26
CA HIS A 133 -1.97 18.56 39.55
C HIS A 133 -3.04 19.64 39.75
#